data_AF-A0A962YFJ4-F1
#
_entry.id   AF-A0A962YFJ4-F1
#
_cell.length_a   1.000
_cell.length_b   1.000
_cell.length_c   1.000
_cell.angle_alpha   90.00
_cell.angle_beta   90.00
_cell.angle_gamma   90.00
#
_symmetry.space_group_name_H-M   'P 1'
#
loop_
_entity.id
_entity.type
_entity.pdbx_description
1 polymer ?
#
loop_
_entity_poly.entity_id
_entity_poly.type
_entity_poly.pdbx_seq_one_letter_code
_entity_poly.pdbx_strand_id
1 'polypeptide(L)'
;MMLATAAEIGPEHAADSTPYAQWNGILDQVAETLAQEQQSRAPSAKRNDQLSDQLGALLAETEHTKQEARQALEAPRAELNALGPEPKEGESAEAAEITRQRREIEQKIANIEARIQQAELIAARAEELLKQLSSARQTELQQHLLARAPALFDRTVWQRASSEYQRVSAQISSAVINAWRTNTYTISLGSVLWLMSALAVGALLIWSLRRWLLRRFGPNPANLKSDNSEPSYAQRTLAAFVEGVGRGLLPAIALIVLAATVYWQMISSEHLKAVLMGVCAGLVFYLLLTALARAALAPVTPAWRIVPLSSPQANSIMRNFQLLTAIAALMLAIILATWQWAPFDTALDAVARLVGSTALALLLLPLLQKKLWQSQQSDQRPGQQRWTTGLRWLLRALLLSVPVLALSGYTNLASFLIIHLLGSSVIIIGLLLLHKLLVEVGDSVLQDRRARATVADSAQETIAAADSKADNLKFWLHLVINVLLLLPALAILALFWGVPKSTLTLWGRTFLEDIKIGEL
;
A
#
# COMPACT_ATOMS: atom_id res chain seq x y z
N MET A 1 17.61 -61.59 46.26
CA MET A 1 16.97 -60.65 47.20
C MET A 1 17.64 -59.30 46.99
N MET A 2 16.83 -58.24 46.85
CA MET A 2 17.19 -56.84 46.55
C MET A 2 17.22 -56.45 45.05
N LEU A 3 16.01 -56.24 44.52
CA LEU A 3 15.71 -55.23 43.52
C LEU A 3 15.57 -53.89 44.25
N ALA A 4 16.32 -52.86 43.84
CA ALA A 4 16.13 -51.48 44.26
C ALA A 4 15.65 -50.66 43.06
N THR A 5 14.45 -50.14 43.23
CA THR A 5 13.60 -49.34 42.36
C THR A 5 14.27 -48.11 41.76
N ALA A 6 14.19 -48.03 40.43
CA ALA A 6 14.30 -46.79 39.66
C ALA A 6 13.11 -45.88 40.01
N ALA A 7 13.40 -44.62 40.35
CA ALA A 7 12.39 -43.60 40.52
C ALA A 7 11.92 -43.13 39.13
N GLU A 8 10.69 -43.53 38.79
CA GLU A 8 9.94 -43.09 37.62
C GLU A 8 9.70 -41.58 37.69
N ILE A 9 10.32 -40.84 36.77
CA ILE A 9 9.99 -39.45 36.48
C ILE A 9 8.71 -39.50 35.63
N GLY A 10 7.61 -38.97 36.16
CA GLY A 10 6.28 -39.07 35.54
C GLY A 10 6.17 -38.42 34.15
N PRO A 11 5.23 -38.89 33.30
CA PRO A 11 5.15 -38.56 31.87
C PRO A 11 4.62 -37.14 31.53
N GLU A 12 4.30 -36.31 32.53
CA GLU A 12 3.68 -34.99 32.31
C GLU A 12 4.66 -33.91 31.81
N HIS A 13 5.97 -34.07 32.04
CA HIS A 13 6.97 -33.06 31.64
C HIS A 13 7.32 -33.09 30.13
N ALA A 14 6.94 -34.15 29.41
CA ALA A 14 7.31 -34.30 27.99
C ALA A 14 6.35 -33.59 27.03
N ALA A 15 5.06 -33.47 27.37
CA ALA A 15 4.03 -32.97 26.46
C ALA A 15 4.14 -31.45 26.17
N ASP A 16 4.56 -30.65 27.16
CA ASP A 16 4.63 -29.19 27.07
C ASP A 16 5.92 -28.64 26.42
N SER A 17 6.92 -29.50 26.14
CA SER A 17 8.19 -29.10 25.49
C SER A 17 8.09 -28.99 23.96
N THR A 18 7.04 -29.56 23.38
CA THR A 18 6.81 -29.68 21.93
C THR A 18 6.78 -28.33 21.19
N PRO A 19 6.14 -27.26 21.70
CA PRO A 19 6.09 -25.97 21.02
C PRO A 19 7.46 -25.29 20.94
N TYR A 20 8.25 -25.32 22.02
CA TYR A 20 9.55 -24.65 22.08
C TYR A 20 10.58 -25.32 21.18
N ALA A 21 10.55 -26.65 21.05
CA ALA A 21 11.41 -27.37 20.11
C ALA A 21 11.07 -27.00 18.66
N GLN A 22 9.78 -26.88 18.32
CA GLN A 22 9.34 -26.44 17.01
C GLN A 22 9.75 -24.98 16.74
N TRP A 23 9.60 -24.08 17.70
CA TRP A 23 10.00 -22.68 17.58
C TRP A 23 11.50 -22.52 17.36
N ASN A 24 12.33 -23.26 18.11
CA ASN A 24 13.77 -23.29 17.87
C ASN A 24 14.09 -23.81 16.46
N GLY A 25 13.42 -24.87 16.00
CA GLY A 25 13.59 -25.37 14.63
C GLY A 25 13.27 -24.32 13.55
N ILE A 26 12.23 -23.51 13.75
CA ILE A 26 11.91 -22.39 12.85
C ILE A 26 13.01 -21.33 12.89
N LEU A 27 13.46 -20.93 14.08
CA LEU A 27 14.52 -19.93 14.24
C LEU A 27 15.84 -20.39 13.58
N ASP A 28 16.22 -21.65 13.80
CA ASP A 28 17.43 -22.24 13.22
C ASP A 28 17.35 -22.29 11.70
N GLN A 29 16.20 -22.71 11.15
CA GLN A 29 15.97 -22.71 9.70
C GLN A 29 16.07 -21.30 9.09
N VAL A 30 15.48 -20.30 9.75
CA VAL A 30 15.53 -18.90 9.30
C VAL A 30 16.96 -18.37 9.36
N ALA A 31 17.69 -18.65 10.46
CA ALA A 31 19.07 -18.24 10.63
C ALA A 31 19.99 -18.87 9.57
N GLU A 32 19.84 -20.16 9.28
CA GLU A 32 20.60 -20.87 8.26
C GLU A 32 20.30 -20.32 6.86
N THR A 33 19.03 -20.10 6.54
CA THR A 33 18.62 -19.53 5.24
C THR A 33 19.19 -18.13 5.06
N LEU A 34 19.14 -17.29 6.11
CA LEU A 34 19.70 -15.95 6.08
C LEU A 34 21.22 -15.97 5.87
N ALA A 35 21.94 -16.85 6.57
CA ALA A 35 23.39 -17.02 6.40
C ALA A 35 23.74 -17.47 4.97
N GLN A 36 22.96 -18.39 4.40
CA GLN A 36 23.15 -18.86 3.03
C GLN A 36 22.90 -17.75 2.00
N GLU A 37 21.84 -16.94 2.17
CA GLU A 37 21.55 -15.81 1.27
C GLU A 37 22.64 -14.74 1.31
N GLN A 38 23.16 -14.42 2.50
CA GLN A 38 24.27 -13.48 2.66
C GLN A 38 25.51 -13.93 1.90
N GLN A 39 25.81 -15.24 1.93
CA GLN A 39 26.95 -15.81 1.21
C GLN A 39 26.73 -15.87 -0.31
N SER A 40 25.50 -16.12 -0.74
CA SER A 40 25.15 -16.33 -2.15
C SER A 40 25.10 -15.04 -2.97
N ARG A 41 25.03 -13.86 -2.32
CA ARG A 41 24.74 -12.55 -2.97
C ARG A 41 23.52 -12.56 -3.90
N ALA A 42 22.63 -13.53 -3.74
CA ALA A 42 21.39 -13.67 -4.50
C ALA A 42 20.19 -13.79 -3.55
N PRO A 43 19.94 -12.77 -2.70
CA PRO A 43 18.74 -12.74 -1.88
C PRO A 43 17.51 -12.67 -2.78
N SER A 44 16.47 -13.42 -2.44
CA SER A 44 15.20 -13.32 -3.15
C SER A 44 14.22 -12.52 -2.30
N ALA A 45 13.84 -11.32 -2.78
CA ALA A 45 12.93 -10.42 -2.06
C ALA A 45 11.67 -11.14 -1.53
N LYS A 46 11.13 -12.07 -2.32
CA LYS A 46 9.99 -12.91 -1.98
C LYS A 46 10.25 -13.88 -0.82
N ARG A 47 11.44 -14.49 -0.76
CA ARG A 47 11.82 -15.40 0.34
C ARG A 47 12.07 -14.62 1.63
N ASN A 48 12.69 -13.45 1.55
CA ASN A 48 12.86 -12.56 2.70
C ASN A 48 11.53 -12.04 3.27
N ASP A 49 10.52 -11.81 2.42
CA ASP A 49 9.15 -11.54 2.90
C ASP A 49 8.55 -12.76 3.61
N GLN A 50 8.73 -13.97 3.08
CA GLN A 50 8.26 -15.20 3.73
C GLN A 50 8.93 -15.43 5.10
N LEU A 51 10.25 -15.22 5.21
CA LEU A 51 10.97 -15.33 6.48
C LEU A 51 10.48 -14.26 7.48
N SER A 52 10.25 -13.03 7.01
CA SER A 52 9.67 -11.97 7.86
C SER A 52 8.28 -12.34 8.37
N ASP A 53 7.42 -12.88 7.51
CA ASP A 53 6.06 -13.29 7.86
C ASP A 53 6.08 -14.48 8.84
N GLN A 54 6.99 -15.45 8.67
CA GLN A 54 7.18 -16.58 9.60
C GLN A 54 7.62 -16.12 10.99
N LEU A 55 8.62 -15.23 11.07
CA LEU A 55 9.08 -14.66 12.33
C LEU A 55 8.00 -13.79 12.99
N GLY A 56 7.22 -13.04 12.20
CA GLY A 56 6.09 -12.26 12.68
C GLY A 56 4.98 -13.12 13.28
N ALA A 57 4.66 -14.26 12.65
CA ALA A 57 3.71 -15.23 13.17
C ALA A 57 4.21 -15.90 14.45
N LEU A 58 5.49 -16.31 14.48
CA LEU A 58 6.12 -16.87 15.67
C LEU A 58 6.06 -15.89 16.86
N LEU A 59 6.34 -14.63 16.60
CA LEU A 59 6.28 -13.57 17.61
C LEU A 59 4.86 -13.28 18.13
N ALA A 60 3.83 -13.50 17.32
CA ALA A 60 2.45 -13.39 17.77
C ALA A 60 2.08 -14.58 18.66
N GLU A 61 2.51 -15.79 18.28
CA GLU A 61 2.31 -17.01 19.06
C GLU A 61 3.00 -16.93 20.42
N THR A 62 4.26 -16.47 20.47
CA THR A 62 4.97 -16.31 21.75
C THR A 62 4.27 -15.31 22.68
N GLU A 63 3.66 -14.26 22.13
CA GLU A 63 2.93 -13.28 22.94
C GLU A 63 1.64 -13.89 23.52
N HIS A 64 0.92 -14.64 22.69
CA HIS A 64 -0.26 -15.39 23.14
C HIS A 64 0.09 -16.36 24.27
N THR A 65 1.14 -17.18 24.11
CA THR A 65 1.57 -18.12 25.15
C THR A 65 2.02 -17.40 26.44
N LYS A 66 2.71 -16.26 26.34
CA LYS A 66 3.07 -15.45 27.52
C LYS A 66 1.82 -14.93 28.23
N GLN A 67 0.81 -14.47 27.50
CA GLN A 67 -0.42 -13.97 28.07
C GLN A 67 -1.21 -15.08 28.79
N GLU A 68 -1.34 -16.26 28.18
CA GLU A 68 -1.95 -17.43 28.81
C GLU A 68 -1.20 -17.87 30.07
N ALA A 69 0.14 -17.92 30.01
CA ALA A 69 0.97 -18.27 31.16
C ALA A 69 0.86 -17.24 32.29
N ARG A 70 0.76 -15.94 31.97
CA ARG A 70 0.52 -14.88 32.96
C ARG A 70 -0.84 -15.01 33.62
N GLN A 71 -1.89 -15.34 32.88
CA GLN A 71 -3.21 -15.61 33.44
C GLN A 71 -3.19 -16.86 34.34
N ALA A 72 -2.47 -17.91 33.93
CA ALA A 72 -2.32 -19.13 34.72
C ALA A 72 -1.55 -18.91 36.04
N LEU A 73 -0.77 -17.84 36.18
CA LEU A 73 -0.09 -17.46 37.44
C LEU A 73 -1.01 -16.88 38.49
N GLU A 74 -2.18 -16.34 38.12
CA GLU A 74 -3.04 -15.63 39.09
C GLU A 74 -3.57 -16.56 40.19
N ALA A 75 -4.04 -17.75 39.82
CA ALA A 75 -4.58 -18.70 40.79
C ALA A 75 -3.52 -19.28 41.75
N PRO A 76 -2.36 -19.79 41.30
CA PRO A 76 -1.30 -20.25 42.20
C PRO A 76 -0.74 -19.14 43.10
N ARG A 77 -0.62 -17.91 42.60
CA ARG A 77 -0.19 -16.76 43.43
C ARG A 77 -1.22 -16.39 44.48
N ALA A 78 -2.51 -16.43 44.14
CA ALA A 78 -3.59 -16.23 45.11
C ALA A 78 -3.58 -17.32 46.19
N GLU A 79 -3.34 -18.58 45.81
CA GLU A 79 -3.23 -19.72 46.73
C GLU A 79 -2.01 -19.57 47.67
N LEU A 80 -0.85 -19.19 47.14
CA LEU A 80 0.35 -18.90 47.93
C LEU A 80 0.15 -17.73 48.90
N ASN A 81 -0.53 -16.67 48.45
CA ASN A 81 -0.85 -15.53 49.31
C ASN A 81 -1.83 -15.88 50.43
N ALA A 82 -2.77 -16.81 50.18
CA ALA A 82 -3.71 -17.30 51.19
C ALA A 82 -3.02 -18.13 52.29
N LEU A 83 -1.91 -18.81 51.97
CA LEU A 83 -1.07 -19.53 52.94
C LEU A 83 -0.29 -18.60 53.88
N GLY A 84 -0.09 -17.33 53.50
CA GLY A 84 0.63 -16.33 54.30
C GLY A 84 2.16 -16.41 54.17
N PRO A 85 2.89 -15.45 54.77
CA PRO A 85 4.36 -15.42 54.73
C PRO A 85 4.96 -16.61 55.48
N GLU A 86 6.15 -17.07 55.06
CA GLU A 86 6.89 -18.07 55.82
C GLU A 86 7.20 -17.58 57.25
N PRO A 87 7.20 -18.48 58.25
CA PRO A 87 7.58 -18.15 59.62
C PRO A 87 9.04 -17.66 59.66
N LYS A 88 9.28 -16.57 60.39
CA LYS A 88 10.63 -16.00 60.51
C LYS A 88 11.51 -16.88 61.41
N GLU A 89 12.84 -16.76 61.28
CA GLU A 89 13.79 -17.40 62.20
C GLU A 89 13.45 -17.07 63.66
N GLY A 90 12.94 -18.07 64.39
CA GLY A 90 12.52 -17.95 65.80
C GLY A 90 11.01 -18.15 66.07
N GLU A 91 10.17 -18.25 65.04
CA GLU A 91 8.74 -18.60 65.18
C GLU A 91 8.51 -20.12 65.19
N SER A 92 7.36 -20.56 65.71
CA SER A 92 6.98 -21.98 65.73
C SER A 92 6.92 -22.54 64.31
N ALA A 93 7.63 -23.63 64.06
CA ALA A 93 7.66 -24.29 62.75
C ALA A 93 6.25 -24.56 62.22
N GLU A 94 6.01 -24.25 60.95
CA GLU A 94 4.77 -24.57 60.24
C GLU A 94 4.48 -26.08 60.34
N ALA A 95 3.19 -26.45 60.28
CA ALA A 95 2.81 -27.85 60.18
C ALA A 95 3.39 -28.44 58.88
N ALA A 96 3.97 -29.65 58.95
CA ALA A 96 4.67 -30.28 57.82
C ALA A 96 3.83 -30.36 56.52
N GLU A 97 2.50 -30.42 56.66
CA GLU A 97 1.55 -30.42 55.54
C GLU A 97 1.48 -29.06 54.82
N ILE A 98 1.52 -27.95 55.56
CA ILE A 98 1.51 -26.58 55.02
C ILE A 98 2.81 -26.31 54.25
N THR A 99 3.95 -26.71 54.82
CA THR A 99 5.26 -26.58 54.16
C THR A 99 5.37 -27.47 52.89
N ARG A 100 4.63 -28.58 52.81
CA ARG A 100 4.54 -29.38 51.58
C ARG A 100 3.71 -28.67 50.51
N GLN A 101 2.52 -28.17 50.88
CA GLN A 101 1.64 -27.45 49.96
C GLN A 101 2.31 -26.16 49.42
N ARG A 102 2.99 -25.39 50.28
CA ARG A 102 3.78 -24.22 49.87
C ARG A 102 4.79 -24.59 48.77
N ARG A 103 5.60 -25.63 48.99
CA ARG A 103 6.59 -26.10 48.01
C ARG A 103 5.96 -26.55 46.69
N GLU A 104 4.82 -27.23 46.73
CA GLU A 104 4.10 -27.64 45.51
C GLU A 104 3.60 -26.43 44.71
N ILE A 105 3.06 -25.41 45.38
CA ILE A 105 2.59 -24.18 44.73
C ILE A 105 3.76 -23.36 44.18
N GLU A 106 4.84 -23.21 44.94
CA GLU A 106 6.08 -22.55 44.49
C GLU A 106 6.68 -23.24 43.28
N GLN A 107 6.68 -24.57 43.25
CA GLN A 107 7.15 -25.34 42.09
C GLN A 107 6.25 -25.11 40.86
N LYS A 108 4.92 -25.03 41.04
CA LYS A 108 4.00 -24.66 39.95
C LYS A 108 4.26 -23.25 39.43
N ILE A 109 4.46 -22.28 40.32
CA ILE A 109 4.80 -20.90 39.95
C ILE A 109 6.11 -20.86 39.17
N ALA A 110 7.16 -21.51 39.68
CA ALA A 110 8.47 -21.56 39.04
C ALA A 110 8.39 -22.20 37.65
N ASN A 111 7.59 -23.26 37.46
CA ASN A 111 7.39 -23.89 36.17
C ASN A 111 6.69 -22.95 35.16
N ILE A 112 5.67 -22.19 35.59
CA ILE A 112 4.98 -21.23 34.71
C ILE A 112 5.89 -20.03 34.40
N GLU A 113 6.66 -19.54 35.36
CA GLU A 113 7.65 -18.49 35.14
C GLU A 113 8.76 -18.93 34.19
N ALA A 114 9.22 -20.18 34.30
CA ALA A 114 10.17 -20.77 33.35
C ALA A 114 9.60 -20.79 31.91
N ARG A 115 8.30 -21.08 31.74
CA ARG A 115 7.64 -21.01 30.42
C ARG A 115 7.62 -19.59 29.86
N ILE A 116 7.33 -18.59 30.69
CA ILE A 116 7.37 -17.18 30.28
C ILE A 116 8.79 -16.80 29.84
N GLN A 117 9.80 -17.16 30.63
CA GLN A 117 11.21 -16.88 30.32
C GLN A 117 11.66 -17.57 29.01
N GLN A 118 11.22 -18.81 28.77
CA GLN A 118 11.49 -19.49 27.50
C GLN A 118 10.84 -18.79 26.31
N ALA A 119 9.58 -18.38 26.43
CA ALA A 119 8.89 -17.63 25.39
C ALA A 119 9.54 -16.25 25.14
N GLU A 120 10.00 -15.56 26.20
CA GLU A 120 10.76 -14.30 26.10
C GLU A 120 12.09 -14.49 25.37
N LEU A 121 12.82 -15.57 25.63
CA LEU A 121 14.05 -15.90 24.91
C LEU A 121 13.81 -16.15 23.42
N ILE A 122 12.75 -16.89 23.08
CA ILE A 122 12.37 -17.16 21.68
C ILE A 122 11.96 -15.87 20.99
N ALA A 123 11.17 -15.02 21.64
CA ALA A 123 10.78 -13.72 21.11
C ALA A 123 12.00 -12.83 20.84
N ALA A 124 12.95 -12.74 21.80
CA ALA A 124 14.17 -11.97 21.64
C ALA A 124 15.03 -12.46 20.46
N ARG A 125 15.14 -13.79 20.27
CA ARG A 125 15.84 -14.37 19.10
C ARG A 125 15.12 -14.06 17.79
N ALA A 126 13.80 -14.16 17.75
CA ALA A 126 13.01 -13.84 16.56
C ALA A 126 13.14 -12.36 16.17
N GLU A 127 13.12 -11.45 17.15
CA GLU A 127 13.33 -10.01 16.92
C GLU A 127 14.73 -9.70 16.40
N GLU A 128 15.76 -10.37 16.92
CA GLU A 128 17.13 -10.23 16.42
C GLU A 128 17.24 -10.68 14.96
N LEU A 129 16.65 -11.82 14.60
CA LEU A 129 16.61 -12.27 13.20
C LEU A 129 15.83 -11.29 12.30
N LEU A 130 14.72 -10.72 12.78
CA LEU A 130 13.99 -9.67 12.04
C LEU A 130 14.86 -8.42 11.82
N LYS A 131 15.63 -8.00 12.82
CA LYS A 131 16.57 -6.87 12.70
C LYS A 131 17.64 -7.17 11.65
N GLN A 132 18.27 -8.35 11.69
CA GLN A 132 19.28 -8.76 10.71
C GLN A 132 18.72 -8.81 9.30
N LEU A 133 17.51 -9.36 9.12
CA LEU A 133 16.81 -9.41 7.84
C LEU A 133 16.51 -8.00 7.31
N SER A 134 16.07 -7.10 8.19
CA SER A 134 15.81 -5.69 7.82
C SER A 134 17.09 -4.96 7.40
N SER A 135 18.20 -5.19 8.10
CA SER A 135 19.51 -4.60 7.80
C SER A 135 20.08 -5.12 6.47
N ALA A 136 19.97 -6.42 6.22
CA ALA A 136 20.36 -7.04 4.97
C ALA A 136 19.60 -6.43 3.78
N ARG A 137 18.27 -6.28 3.91
CA ARG A 137 17.43 -5.67 2.88
C ARG A 137 17.75 -4.19 2.64
N GLN A 138 18.01 -3.42 3.70
CA GLN A 138 18.43 -2.02 3.55
C GLN A 138 19.77 -1.91 2.83
N THR A 139 20.73 -2.78 3.16
CA THR A 139 22.03 -2.84 2.50
C THR A 139 21.90 -3.21 1.03
N GLU A 140 21.06 -4.19 0.70
CA GLU A 140 20.77 -4.58 -0.68
C GLU A 140 20.11 -3.44 -1.46
N LEU A 141 19.09 -2.80 -0.89
CA LEU A 141 18.43 -1.65 -1.50
C LEU A 141 19.45 -0.53 -1.76
N GLN A 142 20.29 -0.21 -0.77
CA GLN A 142 21.34 0.79 -0.92
C GLN A 142 22.33 0.42 -2.03
N GLN A 143 22.80 -0.84 -2.07
CA GLN A 143 23.70 -1.32 -3.11
C GLN A 143 23.06 -1.25 -4.49
N HIS A 144 21.78 -1.64 -4.63
CA HIS A 144 21.05 -1.58 -5.89
C HIS A 144 20.80 -0.13 -6.35
N LEU A 145 20.43 0.77 -5.43
CA LEU A 145 20.18 2.18 -5.73
C LEU A 145 21.46 2.93 -6.09
N LEU A 146 22.57 2.65 -5.38
CA LEU A 146 23.88 3.26 -5.61
C LEU A 146 24.72 2.51 -6.65
N ALA A 147 24.18 1.44 -7.24
CA ALA A 147 24.84 0.73 -8.33
C ALA A 147 25.09 1.69 -9.49
N ARG A 148 26.36 1.82 -9.87
CA ARG A 148 26.76 2.75 -10.93
C ARG A 148 26.51 2.11 -12.29
N ALA A 149 25.62 2.71 -13.06
CA ALA A 149 25.37 2.37 -14.44
C ALA A 149 26.57 2.73 -15.33
N PRO A 150 26.68 2.14 -16.54
CA PRO A 150 27.65 2.56 -17.54
C PRO A 150 27.64 4.07 -17.75
N ALA A 151 28.81 4.68 -17.96
CA ALA A 151 28.94 6.13 -18.11
C ALA A 151 28.11 6.64 -19.31
N LEU A 152 27.00 7.33 -19.04
CA LEU A 152 26.05 7.79 -20.07
C LEU A 152 26.61 8.91 -20.97
N PHE A 153 27.75 9.48 -20.61
CA PHE A 153 28.52 10.41 -21.45
C PHE A 153 29.35 9.69 -22.52
N ASP A 154 29.58 8.38 -22.39
CA ASP A 154 30.33 7.61 -23.38
C ASP A 154 29.43 7.22 -24.57
N ARG A 155 29.91 7.53 -25.78
CA ARG A 155 29.25 7.18 -27.04
C ARG A 155 29.06 5.67 -27.19
N THR A 156 29.94 4.85 -26.64
CA THR A 156 29.85 3.39 -26.73
C THR A 156 28.57 2.84 -26.06
N VAL A 157 28.11 3.47 -24.98
CA VAL A 157 26.89 3.08 -24.26
C VAL A 157 25.67 3.32 -25.15
N TRP A 158 25.61 4.47 -25.84
CA TRP A 158 24.53 4.77 -26.78
C TRP A 158 24.53 3.83 -27.99
N GLN A 159 25.70 3.44 -28.48
CA GLN A 159 25.81 2.46 -29.56
C GLN A 159 25.28 1.10 -29.11
N ARG A 160 25.73 0.58 -27.96
CA ARG A 160 25.23 -0.69 -27.39
C ARG A 160 23.72 -0.64 -27.11
N ALA A 161 23.24 0.44 -26.52
CA ALA A 161 21.80 0.63 -26.28
C ALA A 161 21.01 0.63 -27.61
N SER A 162 21.52 1.31 -28.65
CA SER A 162 20.85 1.35 -29.94
C SER A 162 20.83 0.00 -30.67
N SER A 163 21.93 -0.77 -30.62
CA SER A 163 21.98 -2.11 -31.21
C SER A 163 21.07 -3.08 -30.47
N GLU A 164 21.03 -3.01 -29.15
CA GLU A 164 20.13 -3.83 -28.33
C GLU A 164 18.68 -3.46 -28.54
N TYR A 165 18.35 -2.16 -28.64
CA TYR A 165 17.01 -1.70 -29.00
C TYR A 165 16.58 -2.24 -30.37
N GLN A 166 17.45 -2.19 -31.38
CA GLN A 166 17.18 -2.75 -32.70
C GLN A 166 16.97 -4.28 -32.64
N ARG A 167 17.80 -5.00 -31.87
CA ARG A 167 17.66 -6.45 -31.66
C ARG A 167 16.33 -6.80 -31.02
N VAL A 168 15.98 -6.15 -29.90
CA VAL A 168 14.73 -6.41 -29.16
C VAL A 168 13.51 -6.04 -29.99
N SER A 169 13.53 -4.89 -30.66
CA SER A 169 12.42 -4.48 -31.54
C SER A 169 12.26 -5.42 -32.75
N ALA A 170 13.35 -5.91 -33.34
CA ALA A 170 13.32 -6.92 -34.39
C ALA A 170 12.75 -8.25 -33.88
N GLN A 171 13.12 -8.68 -32.67
CA GLN A 171 12.57 -9.88 -32.04
C GLN A 171 11.07 -9.75 -31.79
N ILE A 172 10.61 -8.64 -31.21
CA ILE A 172 9.18 -8.38 -30.96
C ILE A 172 8.40 -8.33 -32.28
N SER A 173 8.87 -7.57 -33.25
CA SER A 173 8.21 -7.46 -34.55
C SER A 173 8.16 -8.79 -35.30
N SER A 174 9.25 -9.57 -35.28
CA SER A 174 9.29 -10.91 -35.87
C SER A 174 8.36 -11.88 -35.14
N ALA A 175 8.24 -11.80 -33.82
CA ALA A 175 7.30 -12.62 -33.04
C ALA A 175 5.85 -12.29 -33.40
N VAL A 176 5.53 -10.99 -33.57
CA VAL A 176 4.20 -10.55 -34.02
C VAL A 176 3.93 -11.02 -35.45
N ILE A 177 4.85 -10.77 -36.39
CA ILE A 177 4.71 -11.15 -37.79
C ILE A 177 4.59 -12.67 -37.94
N ASN A 178 5.43 -13.43 -37.23
CA ASN A 178 5.40 -14.88 -37.25
C ASN A 178 4.10 -15.38 -36.64
N ALA A 179 3.66 -14.87 -35.49
CA ALA A 179 2.35 -15.22 -34.95
C ALA A 179 1.22 -14.95 -35.96
N TRP A 180 1.23 -13.81 -36.66
CA TRP A 180 0.27 -13.53 -37.71
C TRP A 180 0.37 -14.49 -38.92
N ARG A 181 1.58 -14.93 -39.29
CA ARG A 181 1.81 -15.83 -40.43
C ARG A 181 1.55 -17.31 -40.11
N THR A 182 1.93 -17.80 -38.92
CA THR A 182 1.82 -19.20 -38.52
C THR A 182 0.49 -19.54 -37.84
N ASN A 183 -0.30 -18.55 -37.44
CA ASN A 183 -1.65 -18.76 -36.91
C ASN A 183 -2.68 -19.13 -38.02
N THR A 184 -2.20 -19.73 -39.12
CA THR A 184 -2.96 -20.39 -40.18
C THR A 184 -3.47 -21.79 -39.79
N TYR A 185 -3.28 -22.24 -38.56
CA TYR A 185 -3.87 -23.49 -38.08
C TYR A 185 -4.91 -23.18 -36.99
N THR A 186 -6.18 -23.41 -37.34
CA THR A 186 -7.37 -23.57 -36.47
C THR A 186 -8.12 -22.34 -35.91
N ILE A 187 -8.06 -21.14 -36.48
CA ILE A 187 -9.12 -20.14 -36.22
C ILE A 187 -10.19 -20.25 -37.32
N SER A 188 -11.33 -20.85 -37.01
CA SER A 188 -12.45 -20.91 -37.95
C SER A 188 -12.94 -19.48 -38.23
N LEU A 189 -13.27 -19.15 -39.48
CA LEU A 189 -13.90 -17.86 -39.83
C LEU A 189 -15.12 -17.58 -38.94
N GLY A 190 -15.85 -18.63 -38.53
CA GLY A 190 -16.94 -18.55 -37.57
C GLY A 190 -16.51 -18.02 -36.19
N SER A 191 -15.39 -18.47 -35.65
CA SER A 191 -14.86 -17.96 -34.37
C SER A 191 -14.41 -16.49 -34.45
N VAL A 192 -13.81 -16.06 -35.57
CA VAL A 192 -13.48 -14.64 -35.79
C VAL A 192 -14.74 -13.78 -35.92
N LEU A 193 -15.72 -14.22 -36.71
CA LEU A 193 -16.98 -13.50 -36.91
C LEU A 193 -17.82 -13.46 -35.62
N TRP A 194 -17.80 -14.53 -34.83
CA TRP A 194 -18.43 -14.57 -33.51
C TRP A 194 -17.73 -13.63 -32.53
N LEU A 195 -16.40 -13.62 -32.49
CA LEU A 195 -15.63 -12.70 -31.66
C LEU A 195 -15.88 -11.23 -32.06
N MET A 196 -15.85 -10.94 -33.37
CA MET A 196 -16.10 -9.60 -33.92
C MET A 196 -17.53 -9.14 -33.66
N SER A 197 -18.52 -10.04 -33.75
CA SER A 197 -19.91 -9.71 -33.44
C SER A 197 -20.14 -9.53 -31.94
N ALA A 198 -19.54 -10.36 -31.08
CA ALA A 198 -19.55 -10.18 -29.63
C ALA A 198 -18.89 -8.85 -29.21
N LEU A 199 -17.79 -8.47 -29.88
CA LEU A 199 -17.13 -7.17 -29.73
C LEU A 199 -18.01 -6.00 -30.16
N ALA A 200 -18.63 -6.11 -31.34
CA ALA A 200 -19.52 -5.08 -31.87
C ALA A 200 -20.72 -4.89 -30.92
N VAL A 201 -21.34 -5.98 -30.47
CA VAL A 201 -22.46 -5.96 -29.52
C VAL A 201 -22.02 -5.41 -28.16
N GLY A 202 -20.87 -5.84 -27.64
CA GLY A 202 -20.30 -5.33 -26.39
C GLY A 202 -19.97 -3.83 -26.45
N ALA A 203 -19.36 -3.37 -27.54
CA ALA A 203 -19.09 -1.96 -27.78
C ALA A 203 -20.38 -1.14 -27.89
N LEU A 204 -21.42 -1.68 -28.55
CA LEU A 204 -22.71 -1.03 -28.70
C LEU A 204 -23.48 -0.97 -27.38
N LEU A 205 -23.41 -2.02 -26.55
CA LEU A 205 -23.92 -2.06 -25.18
C LEU A 205 -23.21 -1.03 -24.28
N ILE A 206 -21.87 -1.00 -24.31
CA ILE A 206 -21.07 -0.06 -23.50
C ILE A 206 -21.31 1.37 -23.95
N TRP A 207 -21.43 1.62 -25.26
CA TRP A 207 -21.76 2.94 -25.81
C TRP A 207 -23.19 3.36 -25.46
N SER A 208 -24.14 2.45 -25.50
CA SER A 208 -25.54 2.71 -25.15
C SER A 208 -25.70 2.94 -23.64
N LEU A 209 -25.06 2.13 -22.81
CA LEU A 209 -25.00 2.29 -21.36
C LEU A 209 -24.31 3.60 -20.99
N ARG A 210 -23.19 3.95 -21.64
CA ARG A 210 -22.52 5.24 -21.50
C ARG A 210 -23.45 6.40 -21.86
N ARG A 211 -24.12 6.33 -23.01
CA ARG A 211 -25.07 7.38 -23.45
C ARG A 211 -26.23 7.50 -22.47
N TRP A 212 -26.78 6.39 -21.99
CA TRP A 212 -27.87 6.38 -21.03
C TRP A 212 -27.45 6.97 -19.69
N LEU A 213 -26.30 6.53 -19.14
CA LEU A 213 -25.77 6.99 -17.86
C LEU A 213 -25.43 8.48 -17.90
N LEU A 214 -24.81 8.96 -18.98
CA LEU A 214 -24.49 10.39 -19.17
C LEU A 214 -25.75 11.23 -19.42
N ARG A 215 -26.77 10.70 -20.09
CA ARG A 215 -28.05 11.43 -20.31
C ARG A 215 -28.90 11.51 -19.04
N ARG A 216 -28.87 10.46 -18.20
CA ARG A 216 -29.71 10.36 -17.01
C ARG A 216 -29.07 11.02 -15.78
N PHE A 217 -27.76 10.86 -15.60
CA PHE A 217 -27.03 11.26 -14.38
C PHE A 217 -25.76 12.09 -14.66
N GLY A 218 -25.45 12.39 -15.92
CA GLY A 218 -24.31 13.25 -16.27
C GLY A 218 -24.63 14.74 -16.12
N PRO A 219 -23.60 15.61 -16.14
CA PRO A 219 -23.78 17.06 -16.04
C PRO A 219 -24.46 17.57 -17.31
N ASN A 220 -25.80 17.69 -17.26
CA ASN A 220 -26.60 18.11 -18.39
C ASN A 220 -26.82 19.63 -18.28
N PRO A 221 -26.25 20.47 -19.19
CA PRO A 221 -26.42 21.92 -19.13
C PRO A 221 -27.89 22.36 -19.35
N ALA A 222 -28.75 21.46 -19.82
CA ALA A 222 -30.19 21.69 -19.94
C ALA A 222 -30.90 21.73 -18.58
N ASN A 223 -30.44 20.97 -17.59
CA ASN A 223 -31.04 20.94 -16.25
C ASN A 223 -30.69 22.21 -15.47
N LEU A 224 -29.51 22.80 -15.71
CA LEU A 224 -29.08 24.08 -15.14
C LEU A 224 -29.87 25.28 -15.66
N LYS A 225 -30.48 25.19 -16.84
CA LYS A 225 -31.29 26.27 -17.42
C LYS A 225 -32.74 26.26 -16.94
N SER A 226 -33.21 25.13 -16.41
CA SER A 226 -34.60 24.94 -15.99
C SER A 226 -34.85 25.31 -14.53
N ASP A 227 -33.82 25.27 -13.70
CA ASP A 227 -33.92 25.46 -12.25
C ASP A 227 -32.75 26.35 -11.85
N ASN A 228 -32.99 27.63 -11.55
CA ASN A 228 -31.97 28.62 -11.14
C ASN A 228 -31.37 28.30 -9.75
N SER A 229 -31.38 27.03 -9.33
CA SER A 229 -30.83 26.53 -8.09
C SER A 229 -29.40 26.03 -8.34
N GLU A 230 -28.45 26.46 -7.50
CA GLU A 230 -27.11 25.88 -7.53
C GLU A 230 -27.22 24.37 -7.27
N PRO A 231 -26.60 23.49 -8.08
CA PRO A 231 -26.72 22.05 -7.89
C PRO A 231 -26.15 21.66 -6.53
N SER A 232 -26.91 20.88 -5.77
CA SER A 232 -26.51 20.37 -4.44
C SER A 232 -25.18 19.60 -4.54
N TYR A 233 -24.36 19.65 -3.49
CA TYR A 233 -23.05 18.98 -3.43
C TYR A 233 -23.13 17.48 -3.79
N ALA A 234 -24.20 16.80 -3.37
CA ALA A 234 -24.49 15.41 -3.72
C ALA A 234 -24.75 15.18 -5.22
N GLN A 235 -25.36 16.15 -5.91
CA GLN A 235 -25.53 16.08 -7.36
C GLN A 235 -24.17 16.28 -8.05
N ARG A 236 -23.35 17.23 -7.57
CA ARG A 236 -22.01 17.49 -8.10
C ARG A 236 -21.10 16.27 -8.01
N THR A 237 -21.09 15.59 -6.86
CA THR A 237 -20.31 14.36 -6.65
C THR A 237 -20.84 13.19 -7.48
N LEU A 238 -22.18 13.02 -7.59
CA LEU A 238 -22.79 11.98 -8.41
C LEU A 238 -22.48 12.15 -9.91
N ALA A 239 -22.55 13.37 -10.44
CA ALA A 239 -22.22 13.63 -11.85
C ALA A 239 -20.72 13.50 -12.14
N ALA A 240 -19.85 13.90 -11.20
CA ALA A 240 -18.40 13.65 -11.31
C ALA A 240 -18.10 12.14 -11.28
N PHE A 241 -18.77 11.39 -10.42
CA PHE A 241 -18.68 9.93 -10.37
C PHE A 241 -19.17 9.27 -11.66
N VAL A 242 -20.33 9.68 -12.17
CA VAL A 242 -20.90 9.18 -13.44
C VAL A 242 -20.03 9.53 -14.64
N GLU A 243 -19.40 10.71 -14.65
CA GLU A 243 -18.44 11.10 -15.67
C GLU A 243 -17.17 10.25 -15.59
N GLY A 244 -16.67 9.97 -14.38
CA GLY A 244 -15.52 9.07 -14.15
C GLY A 244 -15.81 7.62 -14.57
N VAL A 245 -16.94 7.07 -14.16
CA VAL A 245 -17.38 5.71 -14.53
C VAL A 245 -17.65 5.62 -16.03
N GLY A 246 -18.37 6.59 -16.58
CA GLY A 246 -18.80 6.59 -17.98
C GLY A 246 -17.67 6.86 -18.99
N ARG A 247 -16.61 7.56 -18.60
CA ARG A 247 -15.48 7.90 -19.48
C ARG A 247 -14.19 7.14 -19.17
N GLY A 248 -14.06 6.53 -17.99
CA GLY A 248 -12.88 5.76 -17.58
C GLY A 248 -13.17 4.27 -17.42
N LEU A 249 -14.04 3.94 -16.47
CA LEU A 249 -14.25 2.55 -16.05
C LEU A 249 -14.88 1.69 -17.16
N LEU A 250 -15.93 2.20 -17.83
CA LEU A 250 -16.58 1.49 -18.93
C LEU A 250 -15.64 1.14 -20.10
N PRO A 251 -14.88 2.08 -20.69
CA PRO A 251 -13.95 1.73 -21.76
C PRO A 251 -12.77 0.87 -21.27
N ALA A 252 -12.35 1.02 -20.00
CA ALA A 252 -11.33 0.15 -19.42
C ALA A 252 -11.83 -1.32 -19.32
N ILE A 253 -13.05 -1.55 -18.82
CA ILE A 253 -13.66 -2.88 -18.79
C ILE A 253 -13.81 -3.45 -20.20
N ALA A 254 -14.26 -2.64 -21.17
CA ALA A 254 -14.35 -3.04 -22.57
C ALA A 254 -13.00 -3.57 -23.10
N LEU A 255 -11.93 -2.82 -22.83
CA LEU A 255 -10.59 -3.14 -23.27
C LEU A 255 -10.02 -4.39 -22.57
N ILE A 256 -10.30 -4.55 -21.27
CA ILE A 256 -9.89 -5.75 -20.51
C ILE A 256 -10.59 -6.99 -21.06
N VAL A 257 -11.91 -6.93 -21.27
CA VAL A 257 -12.67 -8.05 -21.83
C VAL A 257 -12.16 -8.39 -23.23
N LEU A 258 -11.91 -7.37 -24.07
CA LEU A 258 -11.31 -7.55 -25.39
C LEU A 258 -9.92 -8.20 -25.32
N ALA A 259 -9.04 -7.72 -24.44
CA ALA A 259 -7.71 -8.29 -24.30
C ALA A 259 -7.79 -9.73 -23.78
N ALA A 260 -8.69 -10.02 -22.84
CA ALA A 260 -8.88 -11.37 -22.32
C ALA A 260 -9.39 -12.33 -23.41
N THR A 261 -10.36 -11.92 -24.24
CA THR A 261 -10.85 -12.78 -25.32
C THR A 261 -9.77 -13.07 -26.36
N VAL A 262 -8.98 -12.05 -26.75
CA VAL A 262 -7.86 -12.24 -27.68
C VAL A 262 -6.75 -13.10 -27.05
N TYR A 263 -6.44 -12.91 -25.76
CA TYR A 263 -5.45 -13.68 -25.02
C TYR A 263 -5.76 -15.17 -24.98
N TRP A 264 -7.02 -15.54 -24.73
CA TRP A 264 -7.42 -16.95 -24.59
C TRP A 264 -7.75 -17.63 -25.93
N GLN A 265 -8.33 -16.89 -26.89
CA GLN A 265 -8.86 -17.51 -28.13
C GLN A 265 -7.95 -17.36 -29.33
N MET A 266 -7.15 -16.29 -29.41
CA MET A 266 -6.48 -15.89 -30.66
C MET A 266 -4.95 -15.99 -30.59
N ILE A 267 -4.38 -16.00 -29.39
CA ILE A 267 -2.93 -15.96 -29.20
C ILE A 267 -2.43 -17.24 -28.53
N SER A 268 -1.66 -18.03 -29.28
CA SER A 268 -0.94 -19.20 -28.76
C SER A 268 0.49 -18.85 -28.29
N SER A 269 1.09 -17.79 -28.83
CA SER A 269 2.45 -17.37 -28.48
C SER A 269 2.51 -16.57 -27.18
N GLU A 270 3.27 -17.05 -26.21
CA GLU A 270 3.50 -16.37 -24.92
C GLU A 270 4.09 -14.95 -25.10
N HIS A 271 4.91 -14.75 -26.11
CA HIS A 271 5.49 -13.45 -26.44
C HIS A 271 4.42 -12.43 -26.85
N LEU A 272 3.46 -12.85 -27.66
CA LEU A 272 2.37 -11.97 -28.13
C LEU A 272 1.37 -11.69 -26.99
N LYS A 273 1.18 -12.65 -26.07
CA LYS A 273 0.41 -12.44 -24.83
C LYS A 273 1.03 -11.36 -23.95
N ALA A 274 2.36 -11.36 -23.78
CA ALA A 274 3.05 -10.32 -23.01
C ALA A 274 2.86 -8.93 -23.63
N VAL A 275 3.02 -8.80 -24.96
CA VAL A 275 2.81 -7.54 -25.67
C VAL A 275 1.36 -7.05 -25.53
N LEU A 276 0.38 -7.94 -25.72
CA LEU A 276 -1.04 -7.61 -25.55
C LEU A 276 -1.33 -7.14 -24.12
N MET A 277 -0.82 -7.86 -23.12
CA MET A 277 -1.00 -7.52 -21.71
C MET A 277 -0.38 -6.17 -21.38
N GLY A 278 0.83 -5.89 -21.86
CA GLY A 278 1.48 -4.60 -21.65
C GLY A 278 0.71 -3.44 -22.27
N VAL A 279 0.34 -3.55 -23.55
CA VAL A 279 -0.45 -2.51 -24.24
C VAL A 279 -1.80 -2.29 -23.56
N CYS A 280 -2.50 -3.37 -23.20
CA CYS A 280 -3.77 -3.30 -22.49
C CYS A 280 -3.62 -2.62 -21.13
N ALA A 281 -2.66 -3.05 -20.31
CA ALA A 281 -2.39 -2.48 -19.00
C ALA A 281 -2.07 -0.99 -19.06
N GLY A 282 -1.21 -0.57 -20.00
CA GLY A 282 -0.89 0.84 -20.21
C GLY A 282 -2.11 1.67 -20.63
N LEU A 283 -2.93 1.19 -21.56
CA LEU A 283 -4.15 1.88 -22.00
C LEU A 283 -5.20 1.97 -20.89
N VAL A 284 -5.43 0.88 -20.15
CA VAL A 284 -6.32 0.87 -18.97
C VAL A 284 -5.84 1.89 -17.94
N PHE A 285 -4.54 1.87 -17.62
CA PHE A 285 -3.92 2.82 -16.70
C PHE A 285 -4.13 4.27 -17.17
N TYR A 286 -3.93 4.56 -18.46
CA TYR A 286 -4.17 5.87 -19.04
C TYR A 286 -5.63 6.31 -18.95
N LEU A 287 -6.57 5.43 -19.31
CA LEU A 287 -8.01 5.71 -19.29
C LEU A 287 -8.51 6.00 -17.87
N LEU A 288 -8.12 5.17 -16.91
CA LEU A 288 -8.55 5.30 -15.51
C LEU A 288 -8.00 6.58 -14.88
N LEU A 289 -6.69 6.85 -15.00
CA LEU A 289 -6.10 8.04 -14.41
C LEU A 289 -6.59 9.33 -15.08
N THR A 290 -6.73 9.34 -16.40
CA THR A 290 -7.26 10.52 -17.11
C THR A 290 -8.73 10.78 -16.77
N ALA A 291 -9.53 9.72 -16.64
CA ALA A 291 -10.93 9.85 -16.24
C ALA A 291 -11.06 10.33 -14.80
N LEU A 292 -10.24 9.82 -13.88
CA LEU A 292 -10.21 10.25 -12.49
C LEU A 292 -9.80 11.72 -12.38
N ALA A 293 -8.75 12.13 -13.08
CA ALA A 293 -8.34 13.53 -13.10
C ALA A 293 -9.40 14.43 -13.73
N ARG A 294 -10.08 14.00 -14.79
CA ARG A 294 -11.18 14.78 -15.41
C ARG A 294 -12.38 14.90 -14.49
N ALA A 295 -12.74 13.83 -13.78
CA ALA A 295 -13.80 13.85 -12.78
C ALA A 295 -13.44 14.78 -11.61
N ALA A 296 -12.19 14.77 -11.15
CA ALA A 296 -11.72 15.61 -10.06
C ALA A 296 -11.61 17.11 -10.44
N LEU A 297 -11.07 17.42 -11.63
CA LEU A 297 -10.83 18.80 -12.06
C LEU A 297 -12.02 19.43 -12.81
N ALA A 298 -12.95 18.63 -13.34
CA ALA A 298 -14.11 19.06 -14.14
C ALA A 298 -13.80 20.26 -15.07
N PRO A 299 -12.86 20.13 -16.02
CA PRO A 299 -12.37 21.25 -16.82
C PRO A 299 -13.44 21.89 -17.71
N VAL A 300 -14.43 21.10 -18.13
CA VAL A 300 -15.45 21.49 -19.12
C VAL A 300 -16.73 22.07 -18.47
N THR A 301 -17.01 21.76 -17.20
CA THR A 301 -18.25 22.15 -16.49
C THR A 301 -17.93 22.95 -15.22
N PRO A 302 -17.61 24.25 -15.34
CA PRO A 302 -17.17 25.08 -14.21
C PRO A 302 -18.14 25.14 -13.02
N ALA A 303 -19.45 25.01 -13.25
CA ALA A 303 -20.48 25.00 -12.20
C ALA A 303 -20.50 23.72 -11.33
N TRP A 304 -19.79 22.67 -11.74
CA TRP A 304 -19.77 21.35 -11.07
C TRP A 304 -18.40 21.07 -10.43
N ARG A 305 -17.53 22.08 -10.34
CA ARG A 305 -16.13 21.94 -9.93
C ARG A 305 -16.01 21.84 -8.40
N ILE A 306 -15.31 20.81 -7.91
CA ILE A 306 -15.05 20.59 -6.48
C ILE A 306 -13.94 21.54 -5.97
N VAL A 307 -13.02 21.97 -6.84
CA VAL A 307 -11.91 22.87 -6.50
C VAL A 307 -12.09 24.23 -7.19
N PRO A 308 -12.10 25.36 -6.46
CA PRO A 308 -12.28 26.69 -7.04
C PRO A 308 -11.01 27.16 -7.78
N LEU A 309 -10.76 26.60 -8.96
CA LEU A 309 -9.71 27.02 -9.91
C LEU A 309 -10.32 27.76 -11.10
N SER A 310 -9.57 28.66 -11.72
CA SER A 310 -10.01 29.33 -12.97
C SER A 310 -9.93 28.37 -14.18
N SER A 311 -10.81 28.55 -15.17
CA SER A 311 -10.91 27.65 -16.34
C SER A 311 -9.61 27.51 -17.18
N PRO A 312 -8.79 28.57 -17.39
CA PRO A 312 -7.51 28.44 -18.11
C PRO A 312 -6.46 27.64 -17.32
N GLN A 313 -6.46 27.75 -15.99
CA GLN A 313 -5.55 27.01 -15.12
C GLN A 313 -5.92 25.53 -15.09
N ALA A 314 -7.21 25.20 -14.96
CA ALA A 314 -7.70 23.83 -14.97
C ALA A 314 -7.36 23.08 -16.28
N ASN A 315 -7.50 23.74 -17.44
CA ASN A 315 -7.12 23.16 -18.73
C ASN A 315 -5.61 22.93 -18.87
N SER A 316 -4.79 23.85 -18.37
CA SER A 316 -3.32 23.72 -18.41
C SER A 316 -2.83 22.57 -17.52
N ILE A 317 -3.39 22.43 -16.31
CA ILE A 317 -3.10 21.31 -15.41
C ILE A 317 -3.53 19.99 -16.05
N MET A 318 -4.74 19.95 -16.61
CA MET A 318 -5.29 18.76 -17.26
C MET A 318 -4.43 18.29 -18.44
N ARG A 319 -3.93 19.21 -19.27
CA ARG A 319 -3.05 18.85 -20.40
C ARG A 319 -1.72 18.26 -19.92
N ASN A 320 -1.08 18.89 -18.95
CA ASN A 320 0.19 18.41 -18.42
C ASN A 320 0.02 17.06 -17.71
N PHE A 321 -1.09 16.89 -16.97
CA PHE A 321 -1.44 15.61 -16.36
C PHE A 321 -1.68 14.52 -17.41
N GLN A 322 -2.43 14.80 -18.49
CA GLN A 322 -2.64 13.84 -19.58
C GLN A 322 -1.33 13.42 -20.26
N LEU A 323 -0.41 14.37 -20.49
CA LEU A 323 0.91 14.05 -21.04
C LEU A 323 1.73 13.19 -20.07
N LEU A 324 1.75 13.54 -18.79
CA LEU A 324 2.42 12.76 -17.75
C LEU A 324 1.87 11.33 -17.69
N THR A 325 0.55 11.19 -17.64
CA THR A 325 -0.12 9.89 -17.62
C THR A 325 0.12 9.11 -18.91
N ALA A 326 0.16 9.76 -20.07
CA ALA A 326 0.44 9.10 -21.35
C ALA A 326 1.87 8.53 -21.40
N ILE A 327 2.87 9.28 -20.95
CA ILE A 327 4.25 8.78 -20.88
C ILE A 327 4.37 7.67 -19.84
N ALA A 328 3.79 7.83 -18.66
CA ALA A 328 3.80 6.77 -17.64
C ALA A 328 3.10 5.48 -18.12
N ALA A 329 1.96 5.62 -18.82
CA ALA A 329 1.24 4.51 -19.44
C ALA A 329 2.07 3.80 -20.51
N LEU A 330 2.77 4.58 -21.35
CA LEU A 330 3.65 4.03 -22.38
C LEU A 330 4.83 3.28 -21.75
N MET A 331 5.45 3.83 -20.70
CA MET A 331 6.51 3.15 -19.97
C MET A 331 6.02 1.85 -19.33
N LEU A 332 4.86 1.87 -18.67
CA LEU A 332 4.24 0.68 -18.10
C LEU A 332 3.97 -0.37 -19.18
N ALA A 333 3.45 0.06 -20.33
CA ALA A 333 3.19 -0.83 -21.46
C ALA A 333 4.47 -1.48 -21.97
N ILE A 334 5.55 -0.71 -22.13
CA ILE A 334 6.86 -1.22 -22.56
C ILE A 334 7.40 -2.22 -21.54
N ILE A 335 7.46 -1.87 -20.25
CA ILE A 335 8.00 -2.75 -19.19
C ILE A 335 7.30 -4.10 -19.18
N LEU A 336 5.96 -4.10 -19.21
CA LEU A 336 5.17 -5.33 -19.21
C LEU A 336 5.26 -6.07 -20.54
N ALA A 337 5.27 -5.35 -21.66
CA ALA A 337 5.38 -5.95 -22.98
C ALA A 337 6.74 -6.60 -23.21
N THR A 338 7.81 -6.10 -22.59
CA THR A 338 9.16 -6.61 -22.81
C THR A 338 9.65 -7.55 -21.72
N TRP A 339 8.84 -7.83 -20.68
CA TRP A 339 9.26 -8.62 -19.51
C TRP A 339 9.83 -10.00 -19.87
N GLN A 340 9.28 -10.67 -20.89
CA GLN A 340 9.77 -11.99 -21.33
C GLN A 340 11.14 -11.96 -22.03
N TRP A 341 11.58 -10.79 -22.51
CA TRP A 341 12.88 -10.60 -23.18
C TRP A 341 13.97 -10.09 -22.23
N ALA A 342 13.66 -9.90 -20.95
CA ALA A 342 14.63 -9.55 -19.92
C ALA A 342 15.52 -10.77 -19.56
N PRO A 343 16.78 -10.57 -19.12
CA PRO A 343 17.46 -9.30 -18.91
C PRO A 343 18.01 -8.67 -20.21
N PHE A 344 17.98 -7.34 -20.28
CA PHE A 344 18.60 -6.55 -21.36
C PHE A 344 20.06 -6.22 -21.05
N ASP A 345 20.81 -5.78 -22.06
CA ASP A 345 22.11 -5.15 -21.81
C ASP A 345 21.95 -3.96 -20.85
N THR A 346 22.84 -3.89 -19.87
CA THR A 346 22.98 -2.79 -18.91
C THR A 346 22.96 -1.40 -19.55
N ALA A 347 23.48 -1.25 -20.77
CA ALA A 347 23.46 0.01 -21.52
C ALA A 347 22.04 0.43 -21.92
N LEU A 348 21.23 -0.50 -22.43
CA LEU A 348 19.85 -0.22 -22.82
C LEU A 348 18.99 0.10 -21.59
N ASP A 349 19.12 -0.67 -20.52
CA ASP A 349 18.40 -0.44 -19.25
C ASP A 349 18.76 0.93 -18.65
N ALA A 350 20.05 1.28 -18.62
CA ALA A 350 20.50 2.58 -18.12
C ALA A 350 19.96 3.77 -18.95
N VAL A 351 19.99 3.66 -20.28
CA VAL A 351 19.45 4.70 -21.18
C VAL A 351 17.93 4.82 -21.02
N ALA A 352 17.20 3.70 -20.96
CA ALA A 352 15.76 3.70 -20.78
C ALA A 352 15.35 4.34 -19.43
N ARG A 353 16.07 4.03 -18.35
CA ARG A 353 15.87 4.64 -17.03
C ARG A 353 16.16 6.14 -17.03
N LEU A 354 17.26 6.57 -17.66
CA LEU A 354 17.59 8.00 -17.81
C LEU A 354 16.47 8.75 -18.53
N VAL A 355 16.08 8.29 -19.72
CA VAL A 355 15.07 8.95 -20.55
C VAL A 355 13.73 8.97 -19.84
N GLY A 356 13.28 7.84 -19.30
CA GLY A 356 12.01 7.71 -18.62
C GLY A 356 11.90 8.56 -17.36
N SER A 357 12.90 8.47 -16.47
CA SER A 357 12.92 9.25 -15.22
C SER A 357 13.01 10.75 -15.47
N THR A 358 13.84 11.16 -16.44
CA THR A 358 13.98 12.57 -16.82
C THR A 358 12.70 13.12 -17.45
N ALA A 359 12.08 12.38 -18.37
CA ALA A 359 10.83 12.79 -19.00
C ALA A 359 9.71 12.98 -17.96
N LEU A 360 9.56 12.02 -17.03
CA LEU A 360 8.60 12.12 -15.93
C LEU A 360 8.89 13.30 -15.00
N ALA A 361 10.16 13.51 -14.62
CA ALA A 361 10.55 14.63 -13.76
C ALA A 361 10.25 15.99 -14.40
N LEU A 362 10.60 16.17 -15.68
CA LEU A 362 10.34 17.40 -16.44
C LEU A 362 8.84 17.66 -16.64
N LEU A 363 8.03 16.61 -16.82
CA LEU A 363 6.58 16.75 -16.91
C LEU A 363 5.90 17.05 -15.56
N LEU A 364 6.50 16.63 -14.44
CA LEU A 364 6.01 16.97 -13.11
C LEU A 364 6.31 18.42 -12.74
N LEU A 365 7.46 18.98 -13.09
CA LEU A 365 7.88 20.33 -12.70
C LEU A 365 6.83 21.44 -12.95
N PRO A 366 6.16 21.51 -14.12
CA PRO A 366 5.09 22.47 -14.36
C PRO A 366 3.94 22.36 -13.34
N LEU A 367 3.59 21.16 -12.87
CA LEU A 367 2.51 20.97 -11.91
C LEU A 367 2.83 21.58 -10.52
N LEU A 368 4.10 21.86 -10.21
CA LEU A 368 4.48 22.52 -8.95
C LEU A 368 4.43 24.06 -9.00
N GLN A 369 3.96 24.66 -10.10
CA GLN A 369 3.86 26.11 -10.20
C GLN A 369 2.76 26.66 -9.28
N LYS A 370 3.13 27.57 -8.36
CA LYS A 370 2.19 28.23 -7.43
C LYS A 370 0.99 28.84 -8.15
N LYS A 371 1.23 29.44 -9.32
CA LYS A 371 0.21 30.08 -10.17
C LYS A 371 -0.92 29.15 -10.61
N LEU A 372 -0.67 27.84 -10.68
CA LEU A 372 -1.69 26.85 -11.06
C LEU A 372 -2.65 26.53 -9.91
N TRP A 373 -2.27 26.80 -8.66
CA TRP A 373 -2.97 26.34 -7.45
C TRP A 373 -3.40 27.48 -6.52
N GLN A 374 -3.30 28.73 -6.97
CA GLN A 374 -3.86 29.88 -6.24
C GLN A 374 -5.36 29.96 -6.55
N SER A 375 -6.21 29.58 -5.59
CA SER A 375 -7.65 29.86 -5.70
C SER A 375 -7.88 31.36 -5.51
N GLN A 376 -8.91 31.88 -6.17
CA GLN A 376 -9.29 33.30 -6.11
C GLN A 376 -9.85 33.71 -4.74
N GLN A 377 -10.12 32.73 -3.86
CA GLN A 377 -10.78 32.89 -2.55
C GLN A 377 -9.88 32.48 -1.36
N SER A 378 -8.60 32.25 -1.59
CA SER A 378 -7.69 31.67 -0.60
C SER A 378 -7.14 32.73 0.36
N ASP A 379 -7.85 32.98 1.47
CA ASP A 379 -7.30 33.60 2.68
C ASP A 379 -6.35 32.62 3.39
N GLN A 380 -5.18 32.39 2.78
CA GLN A 380 -4.14 31.57 3.40
C GLN A 380 -3.52 32.34 4.56
N ARG A 381 -3.57 31.77 5.76
CA ARG A 381 -2.85 32.29 6.93
C ARG A 381 -1.35 32.36 6.60
N PRO A 382 -0.62 33.41 7.03
CA PRO A 382 0.78 33.63 6.64
C PRO A 382 1.72 32.45 6.99
N GLY A 383 1.45 31.71 8.08
CA GLY A 383 2.20 30.50 8.44
C GLY A 383 2.02 29.33 7.45
N GLN A 384 0.81 29.12 6.94
CA GLN A 384 0.50 28.06 5.96
C GLN A 384 1.13 28.35 4.59
N GLN A 385 1.22 29.63 4.21
CA GLN A 385 1.88 30.05 2.99
C GLN A 385 3.40 29.81 3.00
N ARG A 386 4.06 29.96 4.16
CA ARG A 386 5.50 29.70 4.31
C ARG A 386 5.81 28.21 4.16
N TRP A 387 5.09 27.34 4.88
CA TRP A 387 5.28 25.89 4.81
C TRP A 387 5.07 25.34 3.39
N THR A 388 3.98 25.72 2.73
CA THR A 388 3.66 25.25 1.37
C THR A 388 4.66 25.73 0.32
N THR A 389 5.25 26.91 0.52
CA THR A 389 6.31 27.42 -0.35
C THR A 389 7.61 26.64 -0.15
N GLY A 390 8.00 26.36 1.09
CA GLY A 390 9.17 25.52 1.42
C GLY A 390 9.05 24.11 0.84
N LEU A 391 7.92 23.45 1.07
CA LEU A 391 7.65 22.10 0.53
C LEU A 391 7.75 22.05 -1.00
N ARG A 392 7.22 23.07 -1.71
CA ARG A 392 7.31 23.15 -3.17
C ARG A 392 8.75 23.31 -3.66
N TRP A 393 9.58 24.09 -2.96
CA TRP A 393 11.00 24.22 -3.29
C TRP A 393 11.75 22.91 -3.06
N LEU A 394 11.49 22.22 -1.95
CA LEU A 394 12.06 20.90 -1.69
C LEU A 394 11.70 19.90 -2.79
N LEU A 395 10.42 19.81 -3.16
CA LEU A 395 9.97 18.91 -4.23
C LEU A 395 10.58 19.27 -5.60
N ARG A 396 10.76 20.55 -5.91
CA ARG A 396 11.45 20.98 -7.14
C ARG A 396 12.92 20.60 -7.13
N ALA A 397 13.61 20.83 -6.01
CA ALA A 397 15.02 20.44 -5.87
C ALA A 397 15.17 18.92 -6.04
N LEU A 398 14.26 18.14 -5.47
CA LEU A 398 14.23 16.69 -5.59
C LEU A 398 13.90 16.22 -7.02
N LEU A 399 13.01 16.89 -7.74
CA LEU A 399 12.72 16.59 -9.15
C LEU A 399 13.89 16.97 -10.07
N LEU A 400 14.58 18.07 -9.78
CA LEU A 400 15.76 18.50 -10.53
C LEU A 400 16.98 17.62 -10.24
N SER A 401 17.04 16.94 -9.08
CA SER A 401 18.11 15.98 -8.79
C SER A 401 17.98 14.69 -9.62
N VAL A 402 16.77 14.30 -10.04
CA VAL A 402 16.53 13.09 -10.86
C VAL A 402 17.41 13.04 -12.12
N PRO A 403 17.36 14.03 -13.05
CA PRO A 403 18.20 14.00 -14.24
C PRO A 403 19.69 14.08 -13.91
N VAL A 404 20.07 14.81 -12.85
CA VAL A 404 21.47 14.94 -12.42
C VAL A 404 22.01 13.59 -11.92
N LEU A 405 21.24 12.88 -11.11
CA LEU A 405 21.59 11.55 -10.61
C LEU A 405 21.67 10.53 -11.75
N ALA A 406 20.69 10.55 -12.65
CA ALA A 406 20.67 9.66 -13.81
C ALA A 406 21.90 9.88 -14.70
N LEU A 407 22.24 11.12 -15.03
CA LEU A 407 23.43 11.46 -15.82
C LEU A 407 24.75 11.11 -15.10
N SER A 408 24.77 11.19 -13.77
CA SER A 408 25.94 10.80 -12.96
C SER A 408 26.18 9.29 -12.92
N GLY A 409 25.27 8.49 -13.48
CA GLY A 409 25.32 7.03 -13.50
C GLY A 409 24.49 6.36 -12.42
N TYR A 410 23.75 7.10 -11.59
CA TYR A 410 22.85 6.54 -10.57
C TYR A 410 21.42 6.41 -11.12
N THR A 411 21.26 5.70 -12.24
CA THR A 411 19.97 5.55 -12.94
C THR A 411 18.94 4.80 -12.10
N ASN A 412 19.37 3.82 -11.29
CA ASN A 412 18.51 3.12 -10.35
C ASN A 412 17.92 4.05 -9.28
N LEU A 413 18.76 4.89 -8.67
CA LEU A 413 18.31 5.89 -7.71
C LEU A 413 17.36 6.92 -8.34
N ALA A 414 17.67 7.40 -9.55
CA ALA A 414 16.83 8.36 -10.26
C ALA A 414 15.43 7.78 -10.58
N SER A 415 15.38 6.55 -11.12
CA SER A 415 14.13 5.83 -11.39
C SER A 415 13.37 5.51 -10.11
N PHE A 416 14.06 5.10 -9.05
CA PHE A 416 13.44 4.86 -7.74
C PHE A 416 12.78 6.15 -7.24
N LEU A 417 13.51 7.27 -7.21
CA LEU A 417 13.03 8.54 -6.67
C LEU A 417 11.77 9.04 -7.39
N ILE A 418 11.75 9.01 -8.73
CA ILE A 418 10.60 9.49 -9.51
C ILE A 418 9.36 8.60 -9.35
N ILE A 419 9.54 7.27 -9.33
CA ILE A 419 8.44 6.30 -9.14
C ILE A 419 7.86 6.47 -7.74
N HIS A 420 8.72 6.60 -6.72
CA HIS A 420 8.29 6.73 -5.34
C HIS A 420 7.63 8.08 -5.05
N LEU A 421 8.09 9.17 -5.67
CA LEU A 421 7.41 10.46 -5.61
C LEU A 421 6.03 10.43 -6.27
N LEU A 422 5.94 9.84 -7.47
CA LEU A 422 4.68 9.74 -8.19
C LEU A 422 3.68 8.87 -7.41
N GLY A 423 4.11 7.70 -6.94
CA GLY A 423 3.27 6.81 -6.16
C GLY A 423 2.87 7.39 -4.81
N SER A 424 3.77 8.08 -4.10
CA SER A 424 3.42 8.81 -2.87
C SER A 424 2.36 9.88 -3.14
N SER A 425 2.46 10.58 -4.26
CA SER A 425 1.44 11.57 -4.65
C SER A 425 0.09 10.92 -4.87
N VAL A 426 0.03 9.76 -5.54
CA VAL A 426 -1.20 8.99 -5.74
C VAL A 426 -1.77 8.51 -4.41
N ILE A 427 -0.95 7.95 -3.52
CA ILE A 427 -1.35 7.48 -2.19
C ILE A 427 -1.93 8.63 -1.36
N ILE A 428 -1.23 9.78 -1.30
CA ILE A 428 -1.67 10.96 -0.56
C ILE A 428 -2.98 11.49 -1.14
N ILE A 429 -3.11 11.61 -2.46
CA ILE A 429 -4.37 12.06 -3.09
C ILE A 429 -5.51 11.09 -2.78
N GLY A 430 -5.28 9.78 -2.91
CA GLY A 430 -6.27 8.76 -2.58
C GLY A 430 -6.71 8.82 -1.12
N LEU A 431 -5.77 9.03 -0.21
CA LEU A 431 -6.03 9.20 1.22
C LEU A 431 -6.84 10.47 1.51
N LEU A 432 -6.51 11.59 0.88
CA LEU A 432 -7.25 12.84 1.03
C LEU A 432 -8.68 12.73 0.51
N LEU A 433 -8.89 12.00 -0.59
CA LEU A 433 -10.23 11.70 -1.09
C LEU A 433 -11.01 10.82 -0.12
N LEU A 434 -10.38 9.76 0.40
CA LEU A 434 -10.99 8.90 1.42
C LEU A 434 -11.34 9.68 2.69
N HIS A 435 -10.42 10.55 3.15
CA HIS A 435 -10.65 11.45 4.28
C HIS A 435 -11.89 12.32 4.05
N LYS A 436 -11.97 12.98 2.88
CA LYS A 436 -13.09 13.84 2.53
C LYS A 436 -14.42 13.07 2.49
N LEU A 437 -14.41 11.85 1.95
CA LEU A 437 -15.60 11.00 1.93
C LEU A 437 -16.06 10.61 3.34
N LEU A 438 -15.13 10.20 4.22
CA LEU A 438 -15.45 9.81 5.60
C LEU A 438 -16.00 10.99 6.41
N VAL A 439 -15.38 12.16 6.29
CA VAL A 439 -15.84 13.38 6.96
C VAL A 439 -17.23 13.79 6.46
N GLU A 440 -17.48 13.75 5.16
CA GLU A 440 -18.78 14.11 4.59
C GLU A 440 -19.88 13.15 5.04
N VAL A 441 -19.61 11.84 5.01
CA VAL A 441 -20.58 10.83 5.48
C VAL A 441 -20.85 11.03 6.97
N GLY A 442 -19.81 11.26 7.78
CA GLY A 442 -19.97 11.54 9.21
C GLY A 442 -20.81 12.79 9.47
N ASP A 443 -20.50 13.89 8.78
CA ASP A 443 -21.25 15.15 8.89
C ASP A 443 -22.72 14.98 8.45
N SER A 444 -23.00 14.22 7.38
CA SER A 444 -24.37 13.97 6.92
C SER A 444 -25.22 13.17 7.90
N VAL A 445 -24.63 12.16 8.55
CA VAL A 445 -25.29 11.36 9.59
C VAL A 445 -25.59 12.22 10.83
N LEU A 446 -24.65 13.10 11.20
CA LEU A 446 -24.85 14.03 12.32
C LEU A 446 -25.93 15.09 12.01
N GLN A 447 -26.00 15.56 10.76
CA GLN A 447 -27.04 16.49 10.31
C GLN A 447 -28.44 15.83 10.31
N ASP A 448 -28.57 14.57 9.87
CA ASP A 448 -29.86 13.86 9.91
C ASP A 448 -30.32 13.60 11.36
N ARG A 449 -29.38 13.29 12.27
CA ARG A 449 -29.68 13.20 13.71
C ARG A 449 -30.11 14.54 14.30
N ARG A 450 -29.46 15.64 13.91
CA ARG A 450 -29.83 17.00 14.33
C ARG A 450 -31.24 17.35 13.85
N ALA A 451 -31.56 17.08 12.58
CA ALA A 451 -32.88 17.35 12.01
C ALA A 451 -34.00 16.58 12.73
N ARG A 452 -33.76 15.31 13.08
CA ARG A 452 -34.73 14.50 13.86
C ARG A 452 -34.89 15.01 15.30
N ALA A 453 -33.82 15.47 15.94
CA ALA A 453 -33.88 16.03 17.30
C ALA A 453 -34.64 17.36 17.34
N THR A 454 -34.46 18.24 16.34
CA THR A 454 -35.19 19.51 16.23
C THR A 454 -36.67 19.37 15.92
N VAL A 455 -37.08 18.26 15.28
CA VAL A 455 -38.50 17.97 14.97
C VAL A 455 -39.21 17.34 16.17
N ALA A 456 -38.47 16.67 17.06
CA ALA A 456 -39.03 16.01 18.24
C ALA A 456 -39.23 16.93 19.45
N ASP A 457 -38.48 18.03 19.57
CA ASP A 457 -38.52 18.92 20.73
C ASP A 457 -38.46 20.41 20.30
N SER A 458 -39.50 21.18 20.59
CA SER A 458 -39.66 22.59 20.19
C SER A 458 -39.18 23.60 21.24
N ALA A 459 -38.50 23.16 22.31
CA ALA A 459 -37.99 24.03 23.37
C ALA A 459 -36.63 24.65 23.00
N GLN A 460 -36.55 25.99 23.02
CA GLN A 460 -35.38 26.74 22.57
C GLN A 460 -34.10 26.48 23.39
N GLU A 461 -34.24 26.09 24.67
CA GLU A 461 -33.12 25.74 25.55
C GLU A 461 -32.52 24.36 25.26
N THR A 462 -33.31 23.39 24.78
CA THR A 462 -32.79 22.06 24.40
C THR A 462 -32.07 22.10 23.06
N ILE A 463 -32.44 23.02 22.17
CA ILE A 463 -31.76 23.26 20.88
C ILE A 463 -30.32 23.75 21.11
N ALA A 464 -30.09 24.71 22.01
CA ALA A 464 -28.76 25.21 22.32
C ALA A 464 -27.85 24.12 22.94
N ALA A 465 -28.40 23.27 23.82
CA ALA A 465 -27.69 22.14 24.39
C ALA A 465 -27.42 21.01 23.37
N ALA A 466 -28.34 20.78 22.43
CA ALA A 466 -28.18 19.85 21.33
C ALA A 466 -27.11 20.32 20.32
N ASP A 467 -27.04 21.63 20.06
CA ASP A 467 -26.04 22.24 19.19
C ASP A 467 -24.61 22.09 19.75
N SER A 468 -24.41 22.38 21.04
CA SER A 468 -23.11 22.17 21.70
C SER A 468 -22.66 20.70 21.71
N LYS A 469 -23.59 19.75 21.93
CA LYS A 469 -23.29 18.31 21.87
C LYS A 469 -22.97 17.83 20.45
N ALA A 470 -23.66 18.35 19.44
CA ALA A 470 -23.42 18.02 18.04
C ALA A 470 -22.03 18.51 17.57
N ASP A 471 -21.64 19.72 17.98
CA ASP A 471 -20.32 20.27 17.65
C ASP A 471 -19.18 19.50 18.32
N ASN A 472 -19.35 19.11 19.59
CA ASN A 472 -18.38 18.26 20.28
C ASN A 472 -18.27 16.87 19.62
N LEU A 473 -19.40 16.25 19.26
CA LEU A 473 -19.40 14.95 18.59
C LEU A 473 -18.75 15.03 17.20
N LYS A 474 -18.99 16.13 16.47
CA LYS A 474 -18.32 16.41 15.20
C LYS A 474 -16.80 16.54 15.36
N PHE A 475 -16.35 17.28 16.37
CA PHE A 475 -14.93 17.41 16.68
C PHE A 475 -14.29 16.03 16.96
N TRP A 476 -14.89 15.23 17.84
CA TRP A 476 -14.37 13.89 18.16
C TRP A 476 -14.41 12.95 16.96
N LEU A 477 -15.46 13.00 16.14
CA LEU A 477 -15.56 12.22 14.92
C LEU A 477 -14.44 12.59 13.93
N HIS A 478 -14.18 13.88 13.71
CA HIS A 478 -13.08 14.34 12.85
C HIS A 478 -11.71 13.94 13.43
N LEU A 479 -11.53 14.03 14.74
CA LEU A 479 -10.30 13.60 15.41
C LEU A 479 -10.06 12.09 15.21
N VAL A 480 -11.07 11.27 15.44
CA VAL A 480 -10.99 9.81 15.27
C VAL A 480 -10.70 9.47 13.81
N ILE A 481 -11.38 10.10 12.84
CA ILE A 481 -11.09 9.89 11.42
C ILE A 481 -9.63 10.28 11.10
N ASN A 482 -9.15 11.42 11.61
CA ASN A 482 -7.78 11.86 11.36
C ASN A 482 -6.75 10.87 11.91
N VAL A 483 -6.90 10.44 13.17
CA VAL A 483 -5.97 9.49 13.80
C VAL A 483 -6.02 8.13 13.11
N LEU A 484 -7.22 7.61 12.87
CA LEU A 484 -7.44 6.32 12.23
C LEU A 484 -6.92 6.30 10.79
N LEU A 485 -6.85 7.45 10.11
CA LEU A 485 -6.37 7.54 8.74
C LEU A 485 -4.86 7.84 8.67
N LEU A 486 -4.31 8.60 9.61
CA LEU A 486 -2.92 9.05 9.59
C LEU A 486 -1.93 7.92 9.88
N LEU A 487 -2.21 7.08 10.87
CA LEU A 487 -1.35 5.94 11.22
C LEU A 487 -1.18 4.94 10.06
N PRO A 488 -2.27 4.40 9.46
CA PRO A 488 -2.14 3.51 8.31
C PRO A 488 -1.57 4.23 7.08
N ALA A 489 -1.82 5.53 6.91
CA ALA A 489 -1.20 6.29 5.82
C ALA A 489 0.32 6.35 5.92
N LEU A 490 0.85 6.62 7.13
CA LEU A 490 2.29 6.60 7.38
C LEU A 490 2.86 5.21 7.15
N ALA A 491 2.17 4.15 7.60
CA ALA A 491 2.59 2.77 7.37
C ALA A 491 2.62 2.41 5.87
N ILE A 492 1.57 2.77 5.11
CA ILE A 492 1.49 2.53 3.66
C ILE A 492 2.60 3.29 2.93
N LEU A 493 2.85 4.56 3.29
CA LEU A 493 3.94 5.34 2.71
C LEU A 493 5.31 4.76 3.05
N ALA A 494 5.54 4.33 4.29
CA ALA A 494 6.77 3.69 4.71
C ALA A 494 7.02 2.40 3.91
N LEU A 495 6.02 1.51 3.81
CA LEU A 495 6.09 0.30 2.99
C LEU A 495 6.41 0.62 1.53
N PHE A 496 5.75 1.66 0.99
CA PHE A 496 5.95 2.07 -0.38
C PHE A 496 7.38 2.54 -0.64
N TRP A 497 8.01 3.24 0.32
CA TRP A 497 9.42 3.68 0.24
C TRP A 497 10.45 2.57 0.54
N GLY A 498 10.02 1.32 0.69
CA GLY A 498 10.90 0.17 0.90
C GLY A 498 11.21 -0.12 2.36
N VAL A 499 10.48 0.47 3.32
CA VAL A 499 10.56 0.05 4.72
C VAL A 499 10.00 -1.37 4.83
N PRO A 500 10.76 -2.34 5.38
CA PRO A 500 10.29 -3.70 5.54
C PRO A 500 9.06 -3.77 6.45
N LYS A 501 8.10 -4.67 6.15
CA LYS A 501 6.96 -4.94 7.04
C LYS A 501 7.41 -5.30 8.46
N SER A 502 8.49 -6.07 8.57
CA SER A 502 9.12 -6.44 9.85
C SER A 502 9.55 -5.25 10.70
N THR A 503 10.06 -4.20 10.06
CA THR A 503 10.44 -2.96 10.76
C THR A 503 9.20 -2.22 11.27
N LEU A 504 8.10 -2.21 10.51
CA LEU A 504 6.86 -1.59 10.95
C LEU A 504 6.20 -2.36 12.12
N THR A 505 6.25 -3.69 12.09
CA THR A 505 5.74 -4.50 13.21
C THR A 505 6.58 -4.29 14.47
N LEU A 506 7.90 -4.20 14.34
CA LEU A 506 8.80 -3.85 15.44
C LEU A 506 8.48 -2.47 16.02
N TRP A 507 8.38 -1.43 15.18
CA TRP A 507 8.02 -0.09 15.64
C TRP A 507 6.64 -0.03 16.29
N GLY A 508 5.65 -0.75 15.74
CA GLY A 508 4.32 -0.84 16.33
C GLY A 508 4.36 -1.47 17.73
N ARG A 509 5.15 -2.52 17.92
CA ARG A 509 5.34 -3.16 19.22
C ARG A 509 6.07 -2.27 20.21
N THR A 510 7.22 -1.71 19.84
CA THR A 510 7.96 -0.79 20.70
C THR A 510 7.08 0.40 21.10
N PHE A 511 6.30 0.96 20.17
CA PHE A 511 5.37 2.04 20.50
C PHE A 511 4.29 1.61 21.49
N LEU A 512 3.74 0.40 21.38
CA LEU A 512 2.72 -0.10 22.32
C LEU A 512 3.32 -0.50 23.68
N GLU A 513 4.54 -1.02 23.71
CA GLU A 513 5.23 -1.45 24.93
C GLU A 513 5.84 -0.27 25.71
N ASP A 514 6.36 0.76 25.02
CA ASP A 514 6.86 2.00 25.63
C ASP A 514 5.72 2.95 26.03
N ILE A 515 4.48 2.75 25.55
CA ILE A 515 3.28 3.33 26.18
C ILE A 515 2.91 2.48 27.41
N LYS A 516 3.88 2.26 28.29
CA LYS A 516 3.55 2.18 29.72
C LYS A 516 3.17 3.59 30.13
N ILE A 517 1.87 3.82 30.13
CA ILE A 517 1.23 4.91 30.89
C ILE A 517 2.01 5.00 32.20
N GLY A 518 2.65 6.15 32.41
CA GLY A 518 3.63 6.34 33.47
C GLY A 518 3.10 5.84 34.80
N GLU A 519 4.04 5.38 35.63
CA GLU A 519 3.86 5.24 37.06
C GLU A 519 2.94 6.35 37.58
N LEU A 520 1.70 5.97 37.89
CA LEU A 520 0.72 6.75 38.61
C LEU A 520 0.14 5.87 39.71
#